data_AF-T1ASP9-F1
#
_entry.id   AF-T1ASP9-F1
#
_cell.length_a   1.000
_cell.length_b   1.000
_cell.length_c   1.000
_cell.angle_alpha   90.00
_cell.angle_beta   90.00
_cell.angle_gamma   90.00
#
_symmetry.space_group_name_H-M   'P 1'
#
loop_
_entity.id
_entity.type
_entity.pdbx_description
1 polymer ?
#
loop_
_entity_poly.entity_id
_entity_poly.type
_entity_poly.pdbx_seq_one_letter_code
_entity_poly.pdbx_strand_id
1 'polypeptide(L)'
;MLPCGVNGVGPYPKASGGWISEPRDAPARAAAAALYAALVVDTSLELIGSRELLIVEGRFASSELFIRSLATLRPNDQVLVNRGPGDGVTFGALRLIDHQLPVPGSLDPVLPLELDLVAYKSRWLAAASREENWR
;
A
#
# COMPACT_ATOMS: atom_id res chain seq x y z
N MET A 1 -2.36 -10.91 -8.22
CA MET A 1 -2.35 -11.79 -7.03
C MET A 1 -3.56 -11.46 -6.16
N LEU A 2 -4.20 -12.46 -5.56
CA LEU A 2 -5.33 -12.33 -4.65
C LEU A 2 -4.88 -12.41 -3.19
N PRO A 3 -5.63 -11.78 -2.26
CA PRO A 3 -5.39 -11.95 -0.84
C PRO A 3 -5.88 -13.34 -0.37
N CYS A 4 -5.40 -13.87 0.76
CA CYS A 4 -4.39 -13.28 1.65
C CYS A 4 -3.00 -13.94 1.50
N GLY A 5 -1.94 -13.18 1.78
CA GLY A 5 -0.57 -13.73 1.84
C GLY A 5 -0.27 -14.47 3.14
N VAL A 6 -1.09 -14.25 4.18
CA VAL A 6 -0.97 -14.85 5.52
C VAL A 6 -2.39 -15.06 6.06
N ASN A 7 -2.78 -16.30 6.34
CA ASN A 7 -4.15 -16.62 6.76
C ASN A 7 -4.58 -15.88 8.03
N GLY A 8 -5.82 -15.40 8.06
CA GLY A 8 -6.42 -14.77 9.24
C GLY A 8 -6.06 -13.30 9.48
N VAL A 9 -5.32 -12.64 8.57
CA VAL A 9 -4.90 -11.24 8.74
C VAL A 9 -5.36 -10.33 7.60
N GLY A 10 -5.43 -9.03 7.89
CA GLY A 10 -5.75 -7.99 6.90
C GLY A 10 -7.24 -7.93 6.55
N PRO A 11 -7.58 -7.21 5.45
CA PRO A 11 -8.98 -6.94 5.09
C PRO A 11 -9.74 -8.15 4.53
N TYR A 12 -9.04 -9.25 4.21
CA TYR A 12 -9.61 -10.50 3.68
C TYR A 12 -9.06 -11.71 4.46
N PRO A 13 -9.45 -11.89 5.73
CA PRO A 13 -8.83 -12.89 6.60
C PRO A 13 -9.20 -14.34 6.25
N LYS A 14 -10.31 -14.59 5.53
CA LYS A 14 -10.74 -15.95 5.15
C LYS A 14 -10.25 -16.36 3.76
N ALA A 15 -9.82 -15.40 2.94
CA ALA A 15 -9.31 -15.67 1.60
C ALA A 15 -8.01 -16.49 1.63
N SER A 16 -7.86 -17.44 0.68
CA SER A 16 -6.72 -18.39 0.66
C SER A 16 -5.50 -17.88 -0.12
N GLY A 17 -5.60 -16.73 -0.79
CA GLY A 17 -4.49 -16.16 -1.55
C GLY A 17 -4.19 -16.86 -2.87
N GLY A 18 -3.26 -16.28 -3.63
CA GLY A 18 -2.65 -16.93 -4.79
C GLY A 18 -2.67 -16.11 -6.08
N TRP A 19 -2.11 -16.68 -7.13
CA TRP A 19 -2.06 -16.07 -8.45
C TRP A 19 -3.22 -16.57 -9.32
N ILE A 20 -4.03 -15.65 -9.85
CA ILE A 20 -5.00 -15.97 -10.91
C ILE A 20 -4.28 -16.16 -12.25
N SER A 21 -3.24 -15.36 -12.49
CA SER A 21 -2.41 -15.41 -13.70
C SER A 21 -1.01 -14.93 -13.32
N GLU A 22 -0.15 -15.88 -12.93
CA GLU A 22 1.20 -15.56 -12.50
C GLU A 22 2.07 -15.13 -13.70
N PRO A 23 2.71 -13.96 -13.66
CA PRO A 23 3.69 -13.58 -14.67
C PRO A 23 4.89 -14.52 -14.66
N ARG A 24 5.46 -14.79 -15.84
CA ARG A 24 6.60 -15.71 -15.98
C ARG A 24 7.93 -15.04 -15.67
N ASP A 25 8.05 -13.74 -15.93
CA ASP A 25 9.26 -12.97 -15.71
C ASP A 25 9.27 -12.32 -14.31
N ALA A 26 10.47 -12.22 -13.74
CA ALA A 26 10.66 -11.68 -12.39
C ALA A 26 10.25 -10.20 -12.27
N PRO A 27 10.52 -9.30 -13.24
CA PRO A 27 10.07 -7.91 -13.19
C PRO A 27 8.54 -7.78 -13.12
N ALA A 28 7.80 -8.50 -13.98
CA ALA A 28 6.34 -8.46 -13.95
C ALA A 28 5.77 -9.06 -12.67
N ARG A 29 6.38 -10.12 -12.11
CA ARG A 29 6.01 -10.63 -10.78
C ARG A 29 6.20 -9.58 -9.69
N ALA A 30 7.33 -8.87 -9.69
CA ALA A 30 7.60 -7.82 -8.71
C ALA A 30 6.60 -6.66 -8.84
N ALA A 31 6.31 -6.22 -10.07
CA ALA A 31 5.30 -5.20 -10.34
C ALA A 31 3.90 -5.62 -9.86
N ALA A 32 3.50 -6.86 -10.15
CA ALA A 32 2.21 -7.39 -9.72
C ALA A 32 2.11 -7.54 -8.19
N ALA A 33 3.22 -7.86 -7.51
CA ALA A 33 3.29 -7.90 -6.05
C ALA A 33 3.16 -6.48 -5.44
N ALA A 34 3.82 -5.48 -6.02
CA ALA A 34 3.71 -4.08 -5.59
C ALA A 34 2.28 -3.54 -5.77
N LEU A 35 1.66 -3.82 -6.92
CA LEU A 35 0.26 -3.45 -7.18
C LEU A 35 -0.71 -4.15 -6.23
N TYR A 36 -0.50 -5.44 -5.95
CA TYR A 36 -1.28 -6.17 -4.95
C TYR A 36 -1.17 -5.54 -3.56
N ALA A 37 0.04 -5.21 -3.11
CA ALA A 37 0.24 -4.55 -1.82
C ALA A 37 -0.50 -3.20 -1.77
N ALA A 38 -0.44 -2.41 -2.84
CA ALA A 38 -1.17 -1.13 -2.92
C ALA A 38 -2.69 -1.32 -2.80
N LEU A 39 -3.27 -2.35 -3.44
CA LEU A 39 -4.71 -2.65 -3.36
C LEU A 39 -5.14 -3.12 -1.97
N VAL A 40 -4.33 -3.93 -1.29
CA VAL A 40 -4.60 -4.37 0.09
C VAL A 40 -4.53 -3.19 1.05
N VAL A 41 -3.53 -2.31 0.88
CA VAL A 41 -3.39 -1.10 1.69
C VAL A 41 -4.55 -0.14 1.44
N ASP A 42 -4.89 0.12 0.18
CA ASP A 42 -6.02 0.98 -0.18
C ASP A 42 -7.35 0.45 0.40
N THR A 43 -7.58 -0.87 0.35
CA THR A 43 -8.75 -1.48 1.01
C THR A 43 -8.72 -1.26 2.52
N SER A 44 -7.57 -1.44 3.16
CA SER A 44 -7.41 -1.22 4.60
C SER A 44 -7.64 0.24 5.00
N LEU A 45 -7.19 1.19 4.17
CA LEU A 45 -7.39 2.63 4.37
C LEU A 45 -8.87 3.02 4.23
N GLU A 46 -9.60 2.40 3.30
CA GLU A 46 -11.05 2.57 3.20
C GLU A 46 -11.79 2.10 4.45
N LEU A 47 -11.37 0.98 5.06
CA LEU A 47 -12.02 0.45 6.28
C LEU A 47 -11.95 1.43 7.47
N ILE A 48 -10.88 2.22 7.55
CA ILE A 48 -10.70 3.23 8.61
C ILE A 48 -11.15 4.63 8.18
N GLY A 49 -11.67 4.79 6.95
CA GLY A 49 -12.09 6.08 6.42
C GLY A 49 -10.96 7.11 6.27
N SER A 50 -9.74 6.67 5.98
CA SER A 50 -8.59 7.57 5.78
C SER A 50 -8.82 8.48 4.57
N ARG A 51 -8.49 9.77 4.66
CA ARG A 51 -8.69 10.79 3.61
C ARG A 51 -7.60 11.86 3.71
N GLU A 52 -7.48 12.65 2.64
CA GLU A 52 -6.71 13.90 2.52
C GLU A 52 -5.19 13.73 2.52
N LEU A 53 -4.58 13.06 3.49
CA LEU A 53 -3.14 12.95 3.62
C LEU A 53 -2.71 11.53 3.97
N LEU A 54 -1.83 10.96 3.15
CA LEU A 54 -1.22 9.66 3.38
C LEU A 54 0.30 9.79 3.36
N ILE A 55 0.93 9.55 4.52
CA ILE A 55 2.39 9.49 4.63
C ILE A 55 2.82 8.02 4.58
N VAL A 56 3.70 7.67 3.65
CA VAL A 56 4.28 6.33 3.52
C VAL A 56 5.70 6.34 4.06
N GLU A 57 5.98 5.44 4.99
CA GLU A 57 7.29 5.28 5.62
C GLU A 57 7.79 3.82 5.52
N GLY A 58 9.03 3.60 5.95
CA GLY A 58 9.67 2.29 5.96
C GLY A 58 10.05 1.78 4.58
N ARG A 59 10.45 0.51 4.49
CA ARG A 59 11.05 -0.05 3.25
C ARG A 59 10.16 0.01 2.00
N PHE A 60 8.84 0.05 2.18
CA PHE A 60 7.89 0.14 1.06
C PHE A 60 7.88 1.54 0.41
N ALA A 61 8.31 2.58 1.12
CA ALA A 61 8.53 3.92 0.58
C ALA A 61 9.51 3.94 -0.60
N SER A 62 10.44 2.99 -0.65
CA SER A 62 11.41 2.87 -1.74
C SER A 62 10.87 2.11 -2.96
N SER A 63 9.67 1.52 -2.88
CA SER A 63 9.04 0.82 -4.01
C SER A 63 8.21 1.81 -4.82
N GLU A 64 8.78 2.34 -5.90
CA GLU A 64 8.10 3.33 -6.76
C GLU A 64 6.76 2.84 -7.28
N LEU A 65 6.68 1.60 -7.77
CA LEU A 65 5.43 1.05 -8.26
C LEU A 65 4.35 0.98 -7.18
N PHE A 66 4.71 0.67 -5.93
CA PHE A 66 3.76 0.62 -4.83
C PHE A 66 3.25 2.03 -4.47
N ILE A 67 4.14 2.98 -4.20
CA ILE A 67 3.74 4.33 -3.77
C ILE A 67 2.96 5.06 -4.87
N ARG A 68 3.37 4.90 -6.14
CA ARG A 68 2.68 5.54 -7.27
C ARG A 68 1.34 4.86 -7.56
N SER A 69 1.23 3.54 -7.37
CA SER A 69 -0.07 2.85 -7.43
C SER A 69 -1.02 3.38 -6.36
N LEU A 70 -0.56 3.58 -5.12
CA LEU A 70 -1.39 4.17 -4.06
C LEU A 70 -1.86 5.59 -4.43
N ALA A 71 -0.96 6.45 -4.91
CA ALA A 71 -1.32 7.79 -5.38
C ALA A 71 -2.35 7.76 -6.51
N THR A 72 -2.29 6.74 -7.38
CA THR A 72 -3.25 6.55 -8.48
C THR A 72 -4.61 6.07 -7.99
N LEU A 73 -4.63 5.18 -7.00
CA LEU A 73 -5.87 4.63 -6.42
C LEU A 73 -6.61 5.65 -5.55
N ARG A 74 -5.90 6.68 -5.07
CA ARG A 74 -6.38 7.69 -4.12
C ARG A 74 -6.20 9.11 -4.66
N PRO A 75 -6.84 9.47 -5.78
CA PRO A 75 -6.60 10.76 -6.47
C PRO A 75 -6.99 12.00 -5.64
N ASN A 76 -7.80 11.83 -4.60
CA ASN A 76 -8.21 12.92 -3.70
C ASN A 76 -7.30 13.07 -2.48
N ASP A 77 -6.35 12.16 -2.27
CA ASP A 77 -5.43 12.19 -1.14
C ASP A 77 -4.05 12.67 -1.61
N GLN A 78 -3.41 13.50 -0.80
CA GLN A 78 -2.00 13.84 -0.95
C GLN A 78 -1.15 12.68 -0.42
N VAL A 79 -0.52 11.94 -1.32
CA VAL A 79 0.42 10.87 -0.94
C VAL A 79 1.83 11.45 -0.85
N LEU A 80 2.43 11.36 0.34
CA LEU A 80 3.78 11.81 0.65
C LEU A 80 4.65 10.62 1.08
N VAL A 81 5.95 10.72 0.83
CA VAL A 81 6.93 9.75 1.31
C VAL A 81 7.95 10.45 2.17
N ASN A 82 8.25 9.87 3.34
CA ASN A 82 9.39 10.28 4.14
C ASN A 82 10.64 9.52 3.69
N ARG A 83 11.61 10.23 3.10
CA ARG A 83 12.92 9.67 2.69
C ARG A 83 14.05 9.97 3.69
N GLY A 84 13.71 10.46 4.87
CA GLY A 84 14.68 10.83 5.89
C GLY A 84 15.59 9.66 6.34
N PRO A 85 16.80 9.96 6.80
CA PRO A 85 17.66 8.95 7.42
C PRO A 85 17.06 8.50 8.75
N GLY A 86 16.85 7.18 8.89
CA GLY A 86 16.37 6.56 10.11
C GLY A 86 14.98 5.96 9.99
N ASP A 87 14.68 5.08 10.95
CA ASP A 87 13.38 4.46 11.12
C ASP A 87 12.46 5.42 11.88
N GLY A 88 11.31 5.77 11.30
CA GLY A 88 10.28 6.62 11.93
C GLY A 88 9.85 6.13 13.32
N VAL A 89 9.94 4.82 13.59
CA VAL A 89 9.69 4.24 14.91
C VAL A 89 10.75 4.67 15.93
N THR A 90 12.04 4.59 15.57
CA THR A 90 13.14 4.99 16.47
C THR A 90 13.05 6.48 16.78
N PHE A 91 12.77 7.30 15.77
CA PHE A 91 12.61 8.74 15.97
C PHE A 91 11.33 9.08 16.75
N GLY A 92 10.23 8.36 16.51
CA GLY A 92 9.01 8.46 17.31
C GLY A 92 9.26 8.18 18.79
N ALA A 93 10.05 7.15 19.10
CA ALA A 93 10.45 6.83 20.47
C ALA A 93 11.28 7.96 21.12
N LEU A 94 12.22 8.57 20.38
CA LEU A 94 12.97 9.74 20.86
C LEU A 94 12.06 10.93 21.17
N ARG A 95 11.01 11.15 20.36
CA ARG A 95 10.04 12.23 20.59
C ARG A 95 9.15 12.03 21.82
N LEU A 96 9.05 10.82 22.35
CA LEU A 96 8.40 10.60 23.65
C LEU A 96 9.24 11.18 24.80
N ILE A 97 10.56 11.28 24.63
CA ILE A 97 11.48 11.91 25.60
C ILE A 97 11.53 13.42 25.36
N ASP A 98 11.67 13.84 24.11
CA ASP A 98 11.68 15.25 23.71
C ASP A 98 10.80 15.49 22.49
N HIS A 99 9.57 15.96 22.76
CA HIS A 99 8.56 16.23 21.74
C HIS A 99 8.93 17.35 20.76
N GLN A 100 9.91 18.20 21.10
CA GLN A 100 10.35 19.33 20.27
C GLN A 100 11.46 18.95 19.29
N LEU A 101 11.95 17.70 19.33
CA LEU A 101 12.97 17.24 18.39
C LEU A 101 12.49 17.45 16.94
N PRO A 102 13.32 18.09 16.09
CA PRO A 102 12.98 18.32 14.70
C PRO A 102 12.95 16.99 13.95
N VAL A 103 11.88 16.77 13.17
CA VAL A 103 11.75 15.55 12.36
C VAL A 103 12.81 15.57 11.25
N PRO A 104 13.71 14.58 11.19
CA PRO A 104 14.69 14.51 10.10
C PRO A 104 14.01 14.07 8.80
N GLY A 105 14.47 14.64 7.68
CA GLY A 105 14.02 14.28 6.33
C GLY A 105 13.06 15.27 5.70
N SER A 106 12.72 15.01 4.44
CA SER A 106 11.67 15.72 3.70
C SER A 106 10.47 14.80 3.48
N LEU A 107 9.31 15.42 3.34
CA LEU A 107 8.11 14.76 2.84
C LEU A 107 8.00 15.07 1.36
N ASP A 108 8.27 14.07 0.52
CA ASP A 108 8.27 14.23 -0.92
C ASP A 108 6.90 13.81 -1.48
N PRO A 109 6.25 14.64 -2.31
CA PRO A 109 5.00 14.27 -2.95
C PRO A 109 5.22 13.15 -3.97
N VAL A 110 4.28 12.21 -4.02
CA VAL A 110 4.30 11.08 -4.96
C VAL A 110 3.42 11.39 -6.15
N LEU A 111 4.01 11.31 -7.35
CA LEU A 111 3.24 11.43 -8.59
C LEU A 111 2.51 10.12 -8.91
N PRO A 112 1.24 10.17 -9.35
CA PRO A 112 0.51 8.98 -9.76
C PRO A 112 1.16 8.32 -10.98
N LEU A 113 0.78 7.07 -11.25
CA LEU A 113 1.12 6.37 -12.48
C LEU A 113 0.36 7.00 -13.66
N GLU A 114 0.95 6.93 -14.84
CA GLU A 114 0.29 7.32 -16.10
C GLU A 114 -0.61 6.17 -16.61
N LEU A 115 -1.38 5.56 -15.71
CA LEU A 115 -2.22 4.40 -15.95
C LEU A 115 -3.49 4.53 -15.11
N ASP A 116 -4.65 4.26 -15.70
CA ASP A 116 -5.89 4.14 -14.93
C ASP A 116 -6.00 2.75 -14.29
N LEU A 117 -6.09 2.72 -12.96
CA LEU A 117 -6.25 1.50 -12.17
C LEU A 117 -7.69 1.23 -11.73
N VAL A 118 -8.67 2.10 -12.01
CA VAL A 118 -10.06 1.97 -11.54
C VAL A 118 -10.69 0.64 -11.97
N ALA A 119 -10.57 0.31 -13.26
CA ALA A 119 -11.10 -0.94 -13.79
C ALA A 119 -10.36 -2.17 -13.20
N TYR A 120 -9.05 -2.04 -12.96
CA TYR A 120 -8.26 -3.10 -12.34
C TYR A 120 -8.68 -3.34 -10.89
N LYS A 121 -8.76 -2.27 -10.07
CA LYS A 121 -9.24 -2.31 -8.69
C LYS A 121 -10.61 -2.96 -8.59
N SER A 122 -11.55 -2.56 -9.46
CA SER A 122 -12.90 -3.11 -9.47
C SER A 122 -12.92 -4.63 -9.72
N ARG A 123 -12.15 -5.11 -10.71
CA ARG A 123 -12.02 -6.56 -10.97
C ARG A 123 -11.34 -7.29 -9.82
N TRP A 124 -10.33 -6.68 -9.22
CA TRP A 124 -9.59 -7.25 -8.10
C TRP A 124 -10.47 -7.38 -6.86
N LEU A 125 -11.22 -6.33 -6.49
CA LEU A 125 -12.17 -6.36 -5.37
C LEU A 125 -13.22 -7.44 -5.56
N ALA A 126 -13.84 -7.52 -6.74
CA ALA A 126 -14.82 -8.55 -7.03
C ALA A 126 -14.24 -9.97 -6.89
N ALA A 127 -12.99 -10.19 -7.28
CA ALA A 127 -12.33 -11.48 -7.12
C ALA A 127 -11.97 -11.76 -5.65
N ALA A 128 -11.44 -10.77 -4.93
CA ALA A 128 -11.09 -10.89 -3.51
C ALA A 128 -12.32 -11.19 -2.63
N SER A 129 -13.44 -10.49 -2.85
CA SER A 129 -14.68 -10.74 -2.11
C SER A 129 -15.29 -12.11 -2.41
N ARG A 130 -15.15 -12.64 -3.64
CA ARG A 130 -15.59 -14.01 -3.95
C ARG A 130 -14.80 -15.06 -3.18
N GLU A 131 -13.47 -14.91 -3.11
CA GLU A 131 -12.63 -15.82 -2.32
C GLU A 131 -12.95 -15.75 -0.82
N GLU A 132 -13.20 -14.55 -0.30
CA GLU A 132 -13.56 -14.35 1.11
C GLU A 132 -14.92 -14.98 1.48
N ASN A 133 -15.90 -14.97 0.56
CA ASN A 133 -17.27 -15.44 0.80
C ASN A 133 -17.51 -16.93 0.46
N TRP A 134 -16.59 -17.58 -0.25
CA TRP A 134 -16.73 -19.00 -0.62
C TRP A 134 -16.56 -19.95 0.59
N ARG A 135 -16.12 -19.45 1.75
CA ARG A 135 -15.91 -20.22 2.99
C ARG A 135 -16.62 -19.60 4.20
#